data_AF-V6IA57-F1
#
_entry.id   AF-V6IA57-F1
#
_cell.length_a   1.000
_cell.length_b   1.000
_cell.length_c   1.000
_cell.angle_alpha   90.00
_cell.angle_beta   90.00
_cell.angle_gamma   90.00
#
_symmetry.space_group_name_H-M   'P 1'
#
loop_
_entity.id
_entity.type
_entity.pdbx_description
1 polymer ?
#
loop_
_entity_poly.entity_id
_entity_poly.type
_entity_poly.pdbx_seq_one_letter_code
_entity_poly.pdbx_strand_id
1 'polypeptide(L)'
;MKENQRTLSNKVRSAICVLFLTYNVSIFSQTIPGESKDSKQKLPSDRELIETGRLESTRRKVYIGLKGIRVSLLNFGKKQDLDKLAADYGQAETLYLKAEYGNATTMFENIFKAIILLEDAIRKDYESRTIQLGQELVPMVVSIRLDEKNKNRSILPVLEKYYTRFGETSRTSSKELERGERTSALYYQKQSLLSLYQAKILLGRSEDSELSFLDKISKNKILDSDYLKPEEVIYWDDAQGRLNTAAEEERKKDRARTLRWYELKMGVFSEKPQKKNETKSQDSPSSKSY
;
A
#
# COMPACT_ATOMS: atom_id res chain seq x y z
N MET A 1 31.16 20.97 21.43
CA MET A 1 30.10 20.52 22.39
C MET A 1 28.75 20.15 21.75
N LYS A 2 28.62 19.97 20.41
CA LYS A 2 27.33 19.61 19.77
C LYS A 2 27.18 18.11 19.40
N GLU A 3 28.25 17.34 19.50
CA GLU A 3 28.26 15.94 19.04
C GLU A 3 27.73 14.95 20.09
N ASN A 4 27.98 15.22 21.37
CA ASN A 4 27.52 14.38 22.49
C ASN A 4 26.00 14.42 22.74
N GLN A 5 25.29 15.48 22.31
CA GLN A 5 23.83 15.56 22.46
C GLN A 5 23.09 14.68 21.44
N ARG A 6 23.61 14.51 20.22
CA ARG A 6 23.00 13.65 19.19
C ARG A 6 23.15 12.17 19.51
N THR A 7 24.29 11.76 20.08
CA THR A 7 24.52 10.38 20.52
C THR A 7 23.69 10.01 21.74
N LEU A 8 23.44 10.94 22.68
CA LEU A 8 22.53 10.72 23.80
C LEU A 8 21.07 10.59 23.34
N SER A 9 20.61 11.48 22.44
CA SER A 9 19.24 11.44 21.89
C SER A 9 18.95 10.15 21.13
N ASN A 10 19.92 9.59 20.41
CA ASN A 10 19.75 8.33 19.67
C ASN A 10 19.76 7.11 20.59
N LYS A 11 20.54 7.13 21.68
CA LYS A 11 20.54 6.07 22.70
C LYS A 11 19.23 6.02 23.48
N VAL A 12 18.63 7.17 23.82
CA VAL A 12 17.32 7.24 24.49
C VAL A 12 16.19 6.78 23.55
N ARG A 13 16.22 7.14 22.26
CA ARG A 13 15.25 6.66 21.26
C ARG A 13 15.33 5.16 21.02
N SER A 14 16.56 4.62 20.99
CA SER A 14 16.80 3.17 20.86
C SER A 14 16.35 2.41 22.11
N ALA A 15 16.63 2.93 23.31
CA ALA A 15 16.19 2.32 24.57
C ALA A 15 14.66 2.30 24.72
N ILE A 16 13.96 3.34 24.25
CA ILE A 16 12.49 3.39 24.22
C ILE A 16 11.92 2.37 23.22
N CYS A 17 12.54 2.20 22.04
CA CYS A 17 12.14 1.15 21.08
C CYS A 17 12.38 -0.27 21.61
N VAL A 18 13.48 -0.51 22.34
CA VAL A 18 13.78 -1.82 22.93
C VAL A 18 12.84 -2.13 24.11
N LEU A 19 12.49 -1.14 24.95
CA LEU A 19 11.51 -1.31 26.04
C LEU A 19 10.09 -1.58 25.51
N PHE A 20 9.71 -0.99 24.37
CA PHE A 20 8.45 -1.33 23.70
C PHE A 20 8.46 -2.74 23.09
N LEU A 21 9.62 -3.28 22.71
CA LEU A 21 9.72 -4.62 22.15
C LEU A 21 9.78 -5.71 23.24
N THR A 22 10.49 -5.48 24.36
CA THR A 22 10.63 -6.49 25.42
C THR A 22 9.39 -6.65 26.28
N TYR A 23 8.54 -5.62 26.41
CA TYR A 23 7.25 -5.76 27.11
C TYR A 23 6.22 -6.59 26.34
N ASN A 24 6.45 -6.85 25.04
CA ASN A 24 5.55 -7.65 24.19
C ASN A 24 5.93 -9.15 24.11
N VAL A 25 7.01 -9.60 24.74
CA VAL A 25 7.53 -10.98 24.55
C VAL A 25 7.14 -11.95 25.68
N SER A 26 6.52 -11.48 26.78
CA SER A 26 6.45 -12.31 28.00
C SER A 26 5.11 -12.92 28.39
N ILE A 27 4.11 -13.02 27.51
CA ILE A 27 2.89 -13.78 27.84
C ILE A 27 2.53 -14.74 26.71
N PHE A 28 2.48 -16.03 27.08
CA PHE A 28 2.12 -17.23 26.31
C PHE A 28 3.21 -17.98 25.56
N SER A 29 3.89 -18.86 26.30
CA SER A 29 4.35 -20.14 25.76
C SER A 29 4.18 -21.22 26.83
N GLN A 30 2.96 -21.73 27.00
CA GLN A 30 2.68 -23.02 27.65
C GLN A 30 1.40 -23.62 27.06
N THR A 31 1.54 -24.59 26.17
CA THR A 31 0.49 -25.57 25.86
C THR A 31 0.85 -26.86 26.58
N ILE A 32 0.06 -27.24 27.59
CA ILE A 32 0.12 -28.57 28.20
C ILE A 32 -0.78 -29.50 27.36
N PRO A 33 -0.30 -30.66 26.89
CA PRO A 33 -1.12 -31.58 26.13
C PRO A 33 -1.86 -32.57 27.05
N GLY A 34 -3.17 -32.65 26.87
CA GLY A 34 -4.00 -33.77 27.33
C GLY A 34 -5.12 -33.37 28.29
N GLU A 35 -6.32 -33.16 27.75
CA GLU A 35 -7.54 -33.66 28.39
C GLU A 35 -8.75 -33.70 27.44
N SER A 36 -9.75 -34.47 27.87
CA SER A 36 -10.64 -35.32 27.08
C SER A 36 -11.89 -34.66 26.46
N LYS A 37 -12.53 -35.43 25.57
CA LYS A 37 -13.82 -35.18 24.90
C LYS A 37 -14.98 -35.04 25.89
N ASP A 38 -15.50 -33.82 25.99
CA ASP A 38 -16.92 -33.40 26.03
C ASP A 38 -17.01 -32.07 26.78
N SER A 39 -17.24 -30.96 26.09
CA SER A 39 -17.70 -29.73 26.75
C SER A 39 -18.37 -28.78 25.77
N LYS A 40 -19.58 -28.33 26.12
CA LYS A 40 -20.09 -27.03 25.69
C LYS A 40 -18.99 -26.01 25.96
N GLN A 41 -18.53 -25.29 24.93
CA GLN A 41 -17.53 -24.24 25.07
C GLN A 41 -17.92 -23.30 26.23
N LYS A 42 -17.26 -23.46 27.39
CA LYS A 42 -17.33 -22.46 28.45
C LYS A 42 -16.56 -21.26 27.93
N LEU A 43 -17.26 -20.15 27.72
CA LEU A 43 -16.61 -18.86 27.51
C LEU A 43 -15.68 -18.61 28.71
N PRO A 44 -14.41 -18.22 28.49
CA PRO A 44 -13.52 -17.85 29.58
C PRO A 44 -14.16 -16.72 30.40
N SER A 45 -13.94 -16.73 31.71
CA SER A 45 -14.50 -15.72 32.60
C SER A 45 -14.06 -14.32 32.16
N ASP A 46 -14.96 -13.36 32.15
CA ASP A 46 -14.68 -11.96 31.81
C ASP A 46 -13.50 -11.39 32.62
N ARG A 47 -13.35 -11.84 33.88
CA ARG A 47 -12.23 -11.47 34.75
C ARG A 47 -10.88 -12.00 34.24
N GLU A 48 -10.85 -13.22 33.74
CA GLU A 48 -9.64 -13.86 33.20
C GLU A 48 -9.20 -13.19 31.89
N LEU A 49 -10.16 -12.78 31.05
CA LEU A 49 -9.87 -12.06 29.80
C LEU A 49 -9.23 -10.69 30.02
N ILE A 50 -9.64 -10.00 31.09
CA ILE A 50 -9.07 -8.72 31.51
C ILE A 50 -7.69 -8.93 32.14
N GLU A 51 -7.57 -9.86 33.09
CA GLU A 51 -6.31 -10.13 33.83
C GLU A 51 -5.19 -10.64 32.89
N THR A 52 -5.55 -11.42 31.87
CA THR A 52 -4.58 -11.92 30.86
C THR A 52 -4.26 -10.91 29.75
N GLY A 53 -5.01 -9.80 29.65
CA GLY A 53 -4.87 -8.82 28.57
C GLY A 53 -5.22 -9.36 27.17
N ARG A 54 -5.78 -10.58 27.08
CA ARG A 54 -6.07 -11.25 25.80
C ARG A 54 -7.07 -10.47 24.97
N LEU A 55 -8.12 -9.93 25.59
CA LEU A 55 -9.14 -9.14 24.89
C LEU A 55 -8.55 -7.90 24.23
N GLU A 56 -7.78 -7.09 24.95
CA GLU A 56 -7.12 -5.90 24.39
C GLU A 56 -6.12 -6.25 23.30
N SER A 57 -5.35 -7.33 23.49
CA SER A 57 -4.41 -7.82 22.48
C SER A 57 -5.11 -8.20 21.18
N THR A 58 -6.17 -9.01 21.25
CA THR A 58 -6.94 -9.42 20.07
C THR A 58 -7.63 -8.22 19.41
N ARG A 59 -8.28 -7.36 20.19
CA ARG A 59 -8.90 -6.13 19.69
C ARG A 59 -7.91 -5.24 18.92
N ARG A 60 -6.72 -5.03 19.49
CA ARG A 60 -5.64 -4.26 18.85
C ARG A 60 -5.17 -4.93 17.55
N LYS A 61 -4.98 -6.25 17.54
CA LYS A 61 -4.59 -7.00 16.34
C LYS A 61 -5.61 -6.85 15.22
N VAL A 62 -6.89 -6.95 15.55
CA VAL A 62 -7.98 -6.75 14.58
C VAL A 62 -7.94 -5.33 13.99
N TYR A 63 -7.80 -4.30 14.83
CA TYR A 63 -7.71 -2.92 14.36
C TYR A 63 -6.52 -2.70 13.42
N ILE A 64 -5.34 -3.19 13.79
CA ILE A 64 -4.12 -3.08 12.99
C ILE A 64 -4.28 -3.82 11.65
N GLY A 65 -4.77 -5.06 11.67
CA GLY A 65 -4.98 -5.85 10.47
C GLY A 65 -6.00 -5.22 9.52
N LEU A 66 -7.14 -4.74 10.05
CA LEU A 66 -8.16 -4.05 9.27
C LEU A 66 -7.60 -2.80 8.59
N LYS A 67 -6.84 -2.00 9.34
CA LYS A 67 -6.14 -0.83 8.81
C LYS A 67 -5.13 -1.23 7.71
N GLY A 68 -4.42 -2.34 7.90
CA GLY A 68 -3.41 -2.85 6.98
C GLY A 68 -3.98 -3.30 5.63
N ILE A 69 -5.15 -3.93 5.61
CA ILE A 69 -5.78 -4.44 4.38
C ILE A 69 -6.73 -3.45 3.71
N ARG A 70 -7.17 -2.39 4.42
CA ARG A 70 -8.18 -1.43 3.95
C ARG A 70 -7.93 -0.91 2.53
N VAL A 71 -6.72 -0.40 2.27
CA VAL A 71 -6.39 0.22 0.97
C VAL A 71 -6.43 -0.83 -0.15
N SER A 72 -5.90 -2.03 0.12
CA SER A 72 -5.90 -3.12 -0.86
C SER A 72 -7.29 -3.62 -1.18
N LEU A 73 -8.14 -3.80 -0.17
CA LEU A 73 -9.52 -4.22 -0.43
C LEU A 73 -10.26 -3.18 -1.29
N LEU A 74 -10.05 -1.88 -1.03
CA LEU A 74 -10.68 -0.82 -1.82
C LEU A 74 -10.14 -0.76 -3.25
N ASN A 75 -8.83 -0.88 -3.43
CA ASN A 75 -8.21 -0.86 -4.76
C ASN A 75 -8.67 -2.06 -5.60
N PHE A 76 -8.73 -3.26 -5.01
CA PHE A 76 -9.07 -4.49 -5.72
C PHE A 76 -10.56 -4.85 -5.70
N GLY A 77 -11.44 -3.84 -5.53
CA GLY A 77 -12.89 -4.02 -5.67
C GLY A 77 -13.56 -4.86 -4.57
N LYS A 78 -12.86 -5.15 -3.47
CA LYS A 78 -13.34 -5.92 -2.31
C LYS A 78 -13.97 -5.04 -1.23
N LYS A 79 -14.68 -3.98 -1.65
CA LYS A 79 -15.36 -3.06 -0.74
C LYS A 79 -16.37 -3.78 0.17
N GLN A 80 -17.11 -4.76 -0.37
CA GLN A 80 -18.09 -5.52 0.40
C GLN A 80 -17.45 -6.31 1.56
N ASP A 81 -16.27 -6.89 1.34
CA ASP A 81 -15.52 -7.59 2.40
C ASP A 81 -15.07 -6.61 3.50
N LEU A 82 -14.61 -5.42 3.10
CA LEU A 82 -14.23 -4.36 4.04
C LEU A 82 -15.43 -3.84 4.84
N ASP A 83 -16.56 -3.57 4.19
CA ASP A 83 -17.77 -3.05 4.82
C ASP A 83 -18.31 -4.07 5.84
N LYS A 84 -18.28 -5.36 5.50
CA LYS A 84 -18.64 -6.45 6.42
C LYS A 84 -17.71 -6.48 7.64
N LEU A 85 -16.39 -6.48 7.44
CA LEU A 85 -15.43 -6.50 8.54
C LEU A 85 -15.57 -5.26 9.45
N ALA A 86 -15.85 -4.09 8.87
CA ALA A 86 -16.09 -2.87 9.62
C ALA A 86 -17.38 -2.93 10.45
N ALA A 87 -18.45 -3.50 9.89
CA ALA A 87 -19.70 -3.73 10.62
C ALA A 87 -19.53 -4.72 11.77
N ASP A 88 -18.88 -5.87 11.50
CA ASP A 88 -18.58 -6.88 12.51
C ASP A 88 -17.70 -6.30 13.63
N TYR A 89 -16.70 -5.48 13.27
CA TYR A 89 -15.87 -4.76 14.23
C TYR A 89 -16.69 -3.79 15.09
N GLY A 90 -17.59 -3.01 14.50
CA GLY A 90 -18.47 -2.09 15.24
C GLY A 90 -19.41 -2.82 16.21
N GLN A 91 -19.90 -4.01 15.85
CA GLN A 91 -20.67 -4.86 16.75
C GLN A 91 -19.82 -5.39 17.90
N ALA A 92 -18.60 -5.86 17.62
CA ALA A 92 -17.66 -6.32 18.65
C ALA A 92 -17.28 -5.19 19.64
N GLU A 93 -17.03 -3.97 19.15
CA GLU A 93 -16.81 -2.80 20.00
C GLU A 93 -18.04 -2.45 20.84
N THR A 94 -19.25 -2.59 20.30
CA THR A 94 -20.48 -2.35 21.06
C THR A 94 -20.62 -3.33 22.23
N LEU A 95 -20.33 -4.61 22.01
CA LEU A 95 -20.33 -5.62 23.08
C LEU A 95 -19.23 -5.35 24.12
N TYR A 96 -18.04 -4.95 23.67
CA TYR A 96 -16.95 -4.54 24.53
C TYR A 96 -17.36 -3.38 25.45
N LEU A 97 -18.00 -2.34 24.90
CA LEU A 97 -18.48 -1.18 25.66
C LEU A 97 -19.62 -1.51 26.63
N LYS A 98 -20.43 -2.54 26.34
CA LYS A 98 -21.46 -3.07 27.24
C LYS A 98 -20.91 -4.01 28.32
N ALA A 99 -19.59 -4.18 28.39
CA ALA A 99 -18.92 -5.13 29.26
C ALA A 99 -19.31 -6.61 29.03
N GLU A 100 -19.78 -6.95 27.82
CA GLU A 100 -20.01 -8.34 27.39
C GLU A 100 -18.70 -8.94 26.83
N TYR A 101 -17.68 -9.05 27.69
CA TYR A 101 -16.29 -9.28 27.25
C TYR A 101 -16.05 -10.66 26.61
N GLY A 102 -16.70 -11.72 27.09
CA GLY A 102 -16.64 -13.04 26.46
C GLY A 102 -17.19 -13.05 25.03
N ASN A 103 -18.33 -12.37 24.82
CA ASN A 103 -18.94 -12.22 23.49
C ASN A 103 -18.07 -11.35 22.57
N ALA A 104 -17.60 -10.21 23.08
CA ALA A 104 -16.71 -9.31 22.34
C ALA A 104 -15.41 -10.00 21.91
N THR A 105 -14.77 -10.76 22.81
CA THR A 105 -13.54 -11.51 22.52
C THR A 105 -13.77 -12.50 21.39
N THR A 106 -14.85 -13.28 21.46
CA THR A 106 -15.19 -14.28 20.43
C THR A 106 -15.41 -13.61 19.07
N MET A 107 -16.10 -12.46 19.04
CA MET A 107 -16.28 -11.70 17.80
C MET A 107 -14.97 -11.15 17.25
N PHE A 108 -14.12 -10.52 18.07
CA PHE A 108 -12.81 -10.05 17.64
C PHE A 108 -11.93 -11.18 17.11
N GLU A 109 -11.93 -12.36 17.73
CA GLU A 109 -11.19 -13.53 17.23
C GLU A 109 -11.70 -14.01 15.87
N ASN A 110 -13.01 -14.00 15.64
CA ASN A 110 -13.60 -14.37 14.35
C ASN A 110 -13.23 -13.36 13.25
N ILE A 111 -13.27 -12.06 13.56
CA ILE A 111 -12.83 -11.01 12.64
C ILE A 111 -11.34 -11.18 12.34
N PHE A 112 -10.52 -11.45 13.35
CA PHE A 112 -9.08 -11.65 13.19
C PHE A 112 -8.76 -12.83 12.26
N LYS A 113 -9.47 -13.96 12.40
CA LYS A 113 -9.34 -15.11 11.49
C LYS A 113 -9.68 -14.74 10.04
N ALA A 114 -10.73 -13.95 9.82
CA ALA A 114 -11.10 -13.49 8.49
C ALA A 114 -10.04 -12.55 7.88
N ILE A 115 -9.52 -11.61 8.69
CA ILE A 115 -8.42 -10.72 8.29
C ILE A 115 -7.19 -11.52 7.89
N ILE A 116 -6.80 -12.53 8.66
CA ILE A 116 -5.63 -13.38 8.36
C ILE A 116 -5.73 -14.03 6.97
N LEU A 117 -6.92 -14.52 6.60
CA LEU A 117 -7.13 -15.14 5.29
C LEU A 117 -6.98 -14.12 4.15
N LEU A 118 -7.48 -12.90 4.35
CA LEU A 118 -7.35 -11.81 3.38
C LEU A 118 -5.90 -11.32 3.27
N GLU A 119 -5.19 -11.17 4.40
CA GLU A 119 -3.78 -10.79 4.41
C GLU A 119 -2.93 -11.79 3.64
N ASP A 120 -3.14 -13.10 3.84
CA ASP A 120 -2.40 -14.12 3.13
C ASP A 120 -2.73 -14.15 1.62
N ALA A 121 -4.01 -14.01 1.25
CA ALA A 121 -4.42 -13.94 -0.15
C ALA A 121 -3.79 -12.73 -0.86
N ILE A 122 -3.85 -11.53 -0.25
CA ILE A 122 -3.23 -10.32 -0.79
C ILE A 122 -1.71 -10.52 -0.86
N ARG A 123 -1.06 -10.97 0.22
CA ARG A 123 0.39 -11.16 0.25
C ARG A 123 0.87 -12.09 -0.87
N LYS A 124 0.17 -13.21 -1.11
CA LYS A 124 0.50 -14.17 -2.19
C LYS A 124 0.36 -13.55 -3.58
N ASP A 125 -0.65 -12.71 -3.81
CA ASP A 125 -0.79 -11.97 -5.07
C ASP A 125 0.40 -11.01 -5.29
N TYR A 126 0.79 -10.27 -4.25
CA TYR A 126 1.98 -9.40 -4.31
C TYR A 126 3.26 -10.20 -4.52
N GLU A 127 3.42 -11.34 -3.85
CA GLU A 127 4.54 -12.24 -4.04
C GLU A 127 4.65 -12.74 -5.48
N SER A 128 3.53 -13.17 -6.07
CA SER A 128 3.48 -13.58 -7.48
C SER A 128 3.93 -12.46 -8.42
N ARG A 129 3.43 -11.24 -8.21
CA ARG A 129 3.81 -10.07 -9.02
C ARG A 129 5.26 -9.66 -8.83
N THR A 130 5.75 -9.74 -7.60
CA THR A 130 7.16 -9.49 -7.29
C THR A 130 8.07 -10.48 -8.03
N ILE A 131 7.70 -11.77 -8.07
CA ILE A 131 8.46 -12.79 -8.80
C ILE A 131 8.45 -12.51 -10.30
N GLN A 132 7.27 -12.26 -10.88
CA GLN A 132 7.12 -11.96 -12.31
C GLN A 132 7.95 -10.73 -12.73
N LEU A 133 7.84 -9.65 -11.97
CA LEU A 133 8.57 -8.41 -12.23
C LEU A 133 10.08 -8.58 -12.01
N GLY A 134 10.48 -9.39 -11.04
CA GLY A 134 11.89 -9.77 -10.85
C GLY A 134 12.44 -10.51 -12.07
N GLN A 135 11.70 -11.48 -12.59
CA GLN A 135 12.07 -12.24 -13.80
C GLN A 135 12.16 -11.35 -15.05
N GLU A 136 11.27 -10.35 -15.17
CA GLU A 136 11.31 -9.35 -16.24
C GLU A 136 12.60 -8.51 -16.16
N LEU A 137 12.92 -7.97 -14.98
CA LEU A 137 13.96 -6.95 -14.84
C LEU A 137 15.38 -7.53 -14.71
N VAL A 138 15.56 -8.73 -14.15
CA VAL A 138 16.89 -9.34 -13.88
C VAL A 138 17.76 -9.42 -15.14
N PRO A 139 17.26 -9.94 -16.29
CA PRO A 139 18.05 -9.98 -17.52
C PRO A 139 18.51 -8.59 -17.98
N MET A 140 17.67 -7.57 -17.82
CA MET A 140 18.01 -6.19 -18.18
C MET A 140 19.16 -5.66 -17.32
N VAL A 141 19.09 -5.83 -15.99
CA VAL A 141 20.16 -5.38 -15.08
C VAL A 141 21.47 -6.12 -15.34
N VAL A 142 21.41 -7.44 -15.60
CA VAL A 142 22.60 -8.21 -15.97
C VAL A 142 23.20 -7.71 -17.27
N SER A 143 22.38 -7.40 -18.28
CA SER A 143 22.88 -6.86 -19.55
C SER A 143 23.59 -5.52 -19.37
N ILE A 144 23.05 -4.61 -18.55
CA ILE A 144 23.66 -3.30 -18.22
C ILE A 144 24.97 -3.49 -17.42
N ARG A 145 25.03 -4.54 -16.59
CA ARG A 145 26.24 -4.86 -15.81
C ARG A 145 27.37 -5.38 -16.70
N LEU A 146 27.07 -6.20 -17.69
CA LEU A 146 28.06 -6.85 -18.56
C LEU A 146 28.54 -5.95 -19.70
N ASP A 147 27.70 -5.04 -20.20
CA ASP A 147 28.05 -4.12 -21.27
C ASP A 147 28.50 -2.76 -20.72
N GLU A 148 29.82 -2.50 -20.77
CA GLU A 148 30.41 -1.22 -20.33
C GLU A 148 29.95 -0.02 -21.16
N LYS A 149 29.52 -0.24 -22.41
CA LYS A 149 29.04 0.82 -23.31
C LYS A 149 27.52 1.02 -23.22
N ASN A 150 26.84 0.30 -22.33
CA ASN A 150 25.40 0.40 -22.20
C ASN A 150 24.99 1.81 -21.76
N LYS A 151 24.01 2.42 -22.45
CA LYS A 151 23.52 3.77 -22.14
C LYS A 151 22.98 3.91 -20.70
N ASN A 152 22.48 2.82 -20.13
CA ASN A 152 21.92 2.78 -18.77
C ASN A 152 22.99 2.51 -17.70
N ARG A 153 24.29 2.49 -18.04
CA ARG A 153 25.38 2.24 -17.08
C ARG A 153 25.41 3.26 -15.94
N SER A 154 25.07 4.51 -16.23
CA SER A 154 25.01 5.61 -15.24
C SER A 154 23.97 5.38 -14.15
N ILE A 155 22.88 4.68 -14.44
CA ILE A 155 21.80 4.39 -13.49
C ILE A 155 21.97 3.05 -12.77
N LEU A 156 22.95 2.22 -13.18
CA LEU A 156 23.19 0.90 -12.61
C LEU A 156 23.35 0.90 -11.08
N PRO A 157 24.10 1.82 -10.44
CA PRO A 157 24.20 1.84 -8.97
C PRO A 157 22.86 2.05 -8.27
N VAL A 158 21.96 2.83 -8.88
CA VAL A 158 20.62 3.08 -8.33
C VAL A 158 19.71 1.87 -8.56
N LEU A 159 19.81 1.20 -9.71
CA LEU A 159 19.12 -0.06 -9.97
C LEU A 159 19.52 -1.14 -8.96
N GLU A 160 20.83 -1.31 -8.73
CA GLU A 160 21.36 -2.29 -7.77
C GLU A 160 20.87 -2.00 -6.34
N LYS A 161 20.74 -0.72 -5.96
CA LYS A 161 20.14 -0.34 -4.68
C LYS A 161 18.68 -0.78 -4.57
N TYR A 162 17.88 -0.61 -5.61
CA TYR A 162 16.49 -1.09 -5.61
C TYR A 162 16.41 -2.61 -5.55
N TYR A 163 17.29 -3.33 -6.23
CA TYR A 163 17.37 -4.79 -6.16
C TYR A 163 17.76 -5.32 -4.79
N THR A 164 18.77 -4.71 -4.16
CA THR A 164 19.17 -5.05 -2.79
C THR A 164 18.00 -4.84 -1.83
N ARG A 165 17.33 -3.68 -1.93
CA ARG A 165 16.15 -3.37 -1.11
C ARG A 165 15.00 -4.36 -1.35
N PHE A 166 14.72 -4.70 -2.61
CA PHE A 166 13.74 -5.71 -2.98
C PHE A 166 14.04 -7.05 -2.31
N GLY A 167 15.28 -7.53 -2.40
CA GLY A 167 15.70 -8.82 -1.81
C GLY A 167 15.66 -8.81 -0.29
N GLU A 168 16.11 -7.73 0.35
CA GLU A 168 16.06 -7.57 1.81
C GLU A 168 14.63 -7.53 2.35
N THR A 169 13.74 -6.76 1.70
CA THR A 169 12.34 -6.65 2.11
C THR A 169 11.57 -7.95 1.86
N SER A 170 11.84 -8.67 0.76
CA SER A 170 11.27 -10.01 0.52
C SER A 170 11.70 -11.00 1.61
N ARG A 171 12.98 -11.06 1.96
CA ARG A 171 13.45 -11.92 3.06
C ARG A 171 12.85 -11.53 4.41
N THR A 172 12.65 -10.23 4.64
CA THR A 172 12.01 -9.74 5.88
C THR A 172 10.54 -10.17 5.93
N SER A 173 9.82 -10.10 4.81
CA SER A 173 8.45 -10.61 4.69
C SER A 173 8.36 -12.09 5.10
N SER A 174 9.26 -12.94 4.59
CA SER A 174 9.31 -14.37 4.98
C SER A 174 9.57 -14.55 6.48
N LYS A 175 10.51 -13.81 7.06
CA LYS A 175 10.82 -13.89 8.51
C LYS A 175 9.63 -13.46 9.39
N GLU A 176 8.92 -12.41 9.01
CA GLU A 176 7.72 -11.97 9.75
C GLU A 176 6.60 -13.01 9.63
N LEU A 177 6.47 -13.66 8.46
CA LEU A 177 5.50 -14.73 8.28
C LEU A 177 5.82 -15.95 9.16
N GLU A 178 7.10 -16.33 9.27
CA GLU A 178 7.58 -17.40 10.16
C GLU A 178 7.29 -17.09 11.65
N ARG A 179 7.32 -15.81 12.04
CA ARG A 179 6.95 -15.34 13.38
C ARG A 179 5.43 -15.29 13.61
N GLY A 180 4.63 -15.51 12.58
CA GLY A 180 3.17 -15.38 12.62
C GLY A 180 2.64 -13.96 12.47
N GLU A 181 3.51 -12.98 12.22
CA GLU A 181 3.21 -11.55 12.07
C GLU A 181 2.77 -11.22 10.63
N ARG A 182 1.57 -11.69 10.27
CA ARG A 182 1.04 -11.64 8.89
C ARG A 182 0.85 -10.24 8.34
N THR A 183 0.38 -9.29 9.15
CA THR A 183 0.25 -7.88 8.73
C THR A 183 1.60 -7.27 8.37
N SER A 184 2.63 -7.55 9.18
CA SER A 184 4.00 -7.11 8.93
C SER A 184 4.58 -7.77 7.67
N ALA A 185 4.35 -9.07 7.50
CA ALA A 185 4.76 -9.79 6.29
C ALA A 185 4.13 -9.16 5.02
N LEU A 186 2.83 -8.88 5.04
CA LEU A 186 2.15 -8.18 3.94
C LEU A 186 2.77 -6.81 3.66
N TYR A 187 3.04 -6.02 4.70
CA TYR A 187 3.71 -4.72 4.54
C TYR A 187 5.05 -4.84 3.83
N TYR A 188 5.92 -5.75 4.28
CA TYR A 188 7.24 -5.94 3.66
C TYR A 188 7.14 -6.48 2.23
N GLN A 189 6.15 -7.33 1.94
CA GLN A 189 5.91 -7.82 0.58
C GLN A 189 5.52 -6.67 -0.37
N LYS A 190 4.68 -5.74 0.10
CA LYS A 190 4.36 -4.51 -0.67
C LYS A 190 5.59 -3.66 -0.93
N GLN A 191 6.44 -3.47 0.08
CA GLN A 191 7.70 -2.72 -0.07
C GLN A 191 8.68 -3.38 -1.05
N SER A 192 8.67 -4.71 -1.09
CA SER A 192 9.45 -5.49 -2.05
C SER A 192 9.00 -5.23 -3.49
N LEU A 193 7.69 -5.31 -3.75
CA LEU A 193 7.12 -4.96 -5.06
C LEU A 193 7.37 -3.49 -5.44
N LEU A 194 7.20 -2.56 -4.49
CA LEU A 194 7.45 -1.14 -4.72
C LEU A 194 8.88 -0.86 -5.19
N SER A 195 9.86 -1.55 -4.60
CA SER A 195 11.27 -1.39 -4.97
C SER A 195 11.53 -1.84 -6.41
N LEU A 196 10.87 -2.91 -6.88
CA LEU A 196 10.97 -3.35 -8.26
C LEU A 196 10.27 -2.40 -9.23
N TYR A 197 9.10 -1.85 -8.89
CA TYR A 197 8.48 -0.82 -9.72
C TYR A 197 9.36 0.43 -9.83
N GLN A 198 10.02 0.84 -8.75
CA GLN A 198 10.99 1.94 -8.79
C GLN A 198 12.15 1.64 -9.77
N ALA A 199 12.63 0.39 -9.83
CA ALA A 199 13.64 -0.02 -10.80
C ALA A 199 13.10 0.02 -12.25
N LYS A 200 11.88 -0.48 -12.48
CA LYS A 200 11.22 -0.44 -13.80
C LYS A 200 11.02 0.99 -14.32
N ILE A 201 10.52 1.88 -13.45
CA ILE A 201 10.34 3.30 -13.76
C ILE A 201 11.68 3.95 -14.10
N LEU A 202 12.72 3.67 -13.31
CA LEU A 202 14.05 4.23 -13.54
C LEU A 202 14.63 3.79 -14.90
N LEU A 203 14.47 2.52 -15.27
CA LEU A 203 14.88 2.01 -16.58
C LEU A 203 14.14 2.72 -17.71
N GLY A 204 12.81 2.77 -17.65
CA GLY A 204 12.01 3.44 -18.69
C GLY A 204 12.35 4.93 -18.82
N ARG A 205 12.55 5.63 -17.69
CA ARG A 205 12.98 7.04 -17.70
C ARG A 205 14.35 7.25 -18.34
N SER A 206 15.27 6.31 -18.14
CA SER A 206 16.59 6.36 -18.74
C SER A 206 16.54 6.11 -20.24
N GLU A 207 15.68 5.20 -20.69
CA GLU A 207 15.44 4.95 -22.11
C GLU A 207 14.90 6.16 -22.86
N ASP A 208 14.01 6.92 -22.21
CA ASP A 208 13.39 8.13 -22.73
C ASP A 208 14.17 9.41 -22.36
N SER A 209 15.39 9.30 -21.82
CA SER A 209 16.15 10.47 -21.33
C SER A 209 16.49 11.46 -22.44
N GLU A 210 16.76 10.97 -23.65
CA GLU A 210 17.08 11.76 -24.85
C GLU A 210 15.84 12.34 -25.54
N LEU A 211 14.63 11.90 -25.19
CA LEU A 211 13.42 12.43 -25.80
C LEU A 211 13.19 13.89 -25.41
N SER A 212 12.82 14.70 -26.41
CA SER A 212 12.35 16.05 -26.14
C SER A 212 11.11 16.02 -25.27
N PHE A 213 10.83 17.13 -24.58
CA PHE A 213 9.64 17.20 -23.73
C PHE A 213 8.33 17.08 -24.53
N LEU A 214 8.29 17.58 -25.77
CA LEU A 214 7.16 17.40 -26.68
C LEU A 214 6.95 15.92 -27.02
N ASP A 215 8.03 15.20 -27.29
CA ASP A 215 7.96 13.75 -27.57
C ASP A 215 7.44 13.00 -26.34
N LYS A 216 7.90 13.38 -25.15
CA LYS A 216 7.40 12.82 -23.88
C LYS A 216 5.92 13.09 -23.67
N ILE A 217 5.42 14.29 -24.00
CA ILE A 217 3.98 14.58 -23.97
C ILE A 217 3.24 13.69 -24.96
N SER A 218 3.69 13.62 -26.21
CA SER A 218 3.02 12.87 -27.28
C SER A 218 2.91 11.36 -26.97
N LYS A 219 3.92 10.81 -26.29
CA LYS A 219 3.97 9.41 -25.86
C LYS A 219 3.35 9.16 -24.48
N ASN A 220 2.81 10.21 -23.84
CA ASN A 220 2.27 10.18 -22.50
C ASN A 220 3.27 9.61 -21.46
N LYS A 221 4.52 10.10 -21.50
CA LYS A 221 5.67 9.72 -20.64
C LYS A 221 6.11 10.91 -19.78
N ILE A 222 5.17 11.45 -19.01
CA ILE A 222 5.34 12.69 -18.23
C ILE A 222 5.52 12.38 -16.75
N LEU A 223 4.79 11.37 -16.25
CA LEU A 223 4.78 10.95 -14.86
C LEU A 223 5.49 9.62 -14.68
N ASP A 224 5.98 9.35 -13.46
CA ASP A 224 6.63 8.08 -13.13
C ASP A 224 5.71 6.87 -13.39
N SER A 225 4.41 7.01 -13.13
CA SER A 225 3.40 5.97 -13.39
C SER A 225 3.26 5.60 -14.88
N ASP A 226 3.72 6.46 -15.79
CA ASP A 226 3.57 6.25 -17.24
C ASP A 226 4.51 5.16 -17.78
N TYR A 227 5.50 4.80 -16.97
CA TYR A 227 6.43 3.70 -17.23
C TYR A 227 5.91 2.35 -16.73
N LEU A 228 4.71 2.34 -16.14
CA LEU A 228 4.02 1.13 -15.70
C LEU A 228 2.84 0.84 -16.63
N LYS A 229 2.49 -0.44 -16.77
CA LYS A 229 1.27 -0.86 -17.45
C LYS A 229 0.04 -0.47 -16.61
N PRO A 230 -1.15 -0.23 -17.21
CA PRO A 230 -2.35 0.13 -16.46
C PRO A 230 -2.66 -0.83 -15.29
N GLU A 231 -2.47 -2.13 -15.50
CA GLU A 231 -2.65 -3.18 -14.49
C GLU A 231 -1.58 -3.21 -13.39
N GLU A 232 -0.47 -2.48 -13.56
CA GLU A 232 0.60 -2.32 -12.58
C GLU A 232 0.41 -1.03 -11.75
N VAL A 233 -0.20 0.01 -12.33
CA VAL A 233 -0.43 1.30 -11.66
C VAL A 233 -1.25 1.14 -10.38
N ILE A 234 -2.26 0.27 -10.38
CA ILE A 234 -3.05 -0.02 -9.18
C ILE A 234 -2.20 -0.64 -8.05
N TYR A 235 -1.24 -1.50 -8.38
CA TYR A 235 -0.33 -2.11 -7.40
C TYR A 235 0.72 -1.13 -6.90
N TRP A 236 1.20 -0.25 -7.79
CA TRP A 236 2.06 0.86 -7.44
C TRP A 236 1.40 1.79 -6.42
N ASP A 237 0.16 2.21 -6.68
CA ASP A 237 -0.60 3.06 -5.77
C ASP A 237 -0.85 2.38 -4.43
N ASP A 238 -1.27 1.11 -4.45
CA ASP A 238 -1.52 0.35 -3.24
C ASP A 238 -0.27 0.14 -2.39
N ALA A 239 0.87 -0.17 -3.02
CA ALA A 239 2.14 -0.36 -2.32
C ALA A 239 2.64 0.93 -1.66
N GLN A 240 2.19 2.09 -2.14
CA GLN A 240 2.39 3.39 -1.50
C GLN A 240 1.32 3.74 -0.46
N GLY A 241 0.31 2.89 -0.27
CA GLY A 241 -0.81 3.13 0.64
C GLY A 241 -1.83 4.14 0.10
N ARG A 242 -1.88 4.36 -1.22
CA ARG A 242 -2.83 5.27 -1.87
C ARG A 242 -4.01 4.51 -2.47
N LEU A 243 -5.18 5.14 -2.42
CA LEU A 243 -6.33 4.68 -3.20
C LEU A 243 -6.12 5.04 -4.67
N ASN A 244 -6.24 4.08 -5.57
CA ASN A 244 -5.99 4.24 -6.99
C ASN A 244 -6.88 5.32 -7.61
N THR A 245 -8.16 5.39 -7.20
CA THR A 245 -9.08 6.44 -7.67
C THR A 245 -8.61 7.86 -7.29
N ALA A 246 -8.13 8.04 -6.05
CA ALA A 246 -7.62 9.32 -5.58
C ALA A 246 -6.27 9.67 -6.24
N ALA A 247 -5.37 8.68 -6.38
CA ALA A 247 -4.09 8.84 -7.04
C ALA A 247 -4.24 9.15 -8.54
N GLU A 248 -5.25 8.60 -9.20
CA GLU A 248 -5.55 8.87 -10.61
C GLU A 248 -6.00 10.32 -10.82
N GLU A 249 -6.86 10.85 -9.94
CA GLU A 249 -7.25 12.26 -9.98
C GLU A 249 -6.06 13.20 -9.70
N GLU A 250 -5.13 12.80 -8.82
CA GLU A 250 -3.88 13.52 -8.59
C GLU A 250 -3.00 13.52 -9.84
N ARG A 251 -2.81 12.36 -10.48
CA ARG A 251 -2.06 12.24 -11.74
C ARG A 251 -2.66 13.11 -12.85
N LYS A 252 -3.98 13.17 -13.01
CA LYS A 252 -4.64 14.07 -13.98
C LYS A 252 -4.30 15.53 -13.72
N LYS A 253 -4.33 15.96 -12.45
CA LYS A 253 -3.97 17.34 -12.07
C LYS A 253 -2.50 17.63 -12.32
N ASP A 254 -1.62 16.69 -12.02
CA ASP A 254 -0.19 16.83 -12.24
C ASP A 254 0.18 16.87 -13.73
N ARG A 255 -0.49 16.07 -14.57
CA ARG A 255 -0.38 16.19 -16.04
C ARG A 255 -0.79 17.57 -16.51
N ALA A 256 -1.96 18.05 -16.11
CA ALA A 256 -2.46 19.36 -16.50
C ALA A 256 -1.52 20.50 -16.06
N ARG A 257 -0.97 20.41 -14.83
CA ARG A 257 0.01 21.38 -14.33
C ARG A 257 1.30 21.35 -15.17
N THR A 258 1.78 20.16 -15.50
CA THR A 258 3.02 19.96 -16.26
C THR A 258 2.88 20.47 -17.69
N LEU A 259 1.73 20.24 -18.33
CA LEU A 259 1.40 20.79 -19.65
C LEU A 259 1.34 22.32 -19.63
N ARG A 260 0.58 22.92 -18.70
CA ARG A 260 0.47 24.38 -18.57
C ARG A 260 1.82 25.05 -18.33
N TRP A 261 2.67 24.44 -17.48
CA TRP A 261 4.01 24.94 -17.23
C TRP A 261 4.87 24.95 -18.50
N TYR A 262 4.75 23.90 -19.31
CA TYR A 262 5.49 23.81 -20.57
C TYR A 262 5.00 24.82 -21.62
N GLU A 263 3.69 24.97 -21.76
CA GLU A 263 3.07 25.98 -22.63
C GLU A 263 3.53 27.40 -22.26
N LEU A 264 3.52 27.72 -20.96
CA LEU A 264 4.02 28.99 -20.45
C LEU A 264 5.50 29.20 -20.77
N LYS A 265 6.32 28.16 -20.62
CA LYS A 265 7.77 28.22 -20.89
C LYS A 265 8.08 28.40 -22.38
N MET A 266 7.27 27.81 -23.25
CA MET A 266 7.45 27.89 -24.71
C MET A 266 6.75 29.09 -25.35
N GLY A 267 5.89 29.81 -24.61
CA GLY A 267 5.05 30.88 -25.16
C GLY A 267 3.98 30.36 -26.14
N VAL A 268 3.75 29.05 -26.17
CA VAL A 268 2.78 28.37 -27.03
C VAL A 268 1.57 28.07 -26.16
N PHE A 269 0.65 29.03 -26.07
CA PHE A 269 -0.62 28.82 -25.40
C PHE A 269 -1.52 27.96 -26.28
N SER A 270 -1.87 26.76 -25.84
CA SER A 270 -2.88 25.94 -26.51
C SER A 270 -4.32 26.36 -26.13
N GLU A 271 -4.55 27.60 -25.70
CA GLU A 271 -5.91 28.11 -25.56
C GLU A 271 -6.41 28.60 -26.93
N LYS A 272 -7.09 27.71 -27.66
CA LYS A 272 -8.27 28.18 -28.39
C LYS A 272 -9.32 28.49 -27.31
N PRO A 273 -9.70 29.75 -27.08
CA PRO A 273 -10.85 30.02 -26.24
C PRO A 273 -12.05 29.39 -26.94
N GLN A 274 -12.66 28.37 -26.32
CA GLN A 274 -14.05 28.08 -26.61
C GLN A 274 -14.83 29.32 -26.18
N LYS A 275 -14.98 30.27 -27.11
CA LYS A 275 -16.08 31.21 -27.06
C LYS A 275 -17.34 30.34 -27.02
N LYS A 276 -17.96 30.25 -25.84
CA LYS A 276 -19.40 30.12 -25.73
C LYS A 276 -19.97 31.25 -26.59
N ASN A 277 -20.31 30.95 -27.83
CA ASN A 277 -21.18 31.83 -28.61
C ASN A 277 -22.54 31.74 -27.93
N GLU A 278 -22.79 32.67 -27.01
CA GLU A 278 -24.12 33.22 -26.85
C GLU A 278 -24.49 33.85 -28.19
N THR A 279 -25.49 33.29 -28.85
CA THR A 279 -26.23 33.99 -29.89
C THR A 279 -27.70 33.82 -29.57
N LYS A 280 -28.22 34.75 -28.75
CA LYS A 280 -29.53 35.36 -29.01
C LYS A 280 -29.39 35.99 -30.41
N SER A 281 -30.29 35.86 -31.38
CA SER A 281 -31.75 35.83 -31.31
C SER A 281 -32.31 35.65 -32.73
N GLN A 282 -33.62 35.32 -32.77
CA GLN A 282 -34.56 35.54 -33.87
C GLN A 282 -34.53 34.55 -35.03
N ASP A 283 -35.53 33.66 -35.04
CA ASP A 283 -36.51 33.70 -36.13
C ASP A 283 -37.91 33.45 -35.58
N SER A 284 -38.82 34.34 -35.98
CA SER A 284 -40.26 34.24 -35.74
C SER A 284 -40.87 33.35 -36.82
N PRO A 285 -42.06 32.78 -36.59
CA PRO A 285 -43.05 32.80 -37.64
C PRO A 285 -44.34 33.43 -37.17
N SER A 286 -44.79 34.40 -37.96
CA SER A 286 -46.11 35.01 -37.90
C SER A 286 -47.22 34.05 -38.38
N SER A 287 -48.30 34.05 -37.59
CA SER A 287 -49.72 33.99 -37.98
C SER A 287 -50.34 32.69 -38.53
N LYS A 288 -51.35 32.18 -37.80
CA LYS A 288 -52.81 32.30 -38.06
C LYS A 288 -53.57 31.78 -36.80
N SER A 289 -54.15 32.66 -35.97
CA SER A 289 -55.55 33.15 -35.95
C SER A 289 -56.62 32.06 -35.89
N TYR A 290 -57.36 32.04 -34.77
CA TYR A 290 -58.83 31.96 -34.79
C TYR A 290 -59.40 33.35 -35.08
#